data_AF-A0A2N7TTV9-F1
#
_entry.id   AF-A0A2N7TTV9-F1
#
_cell.length_a   1.000
_cell.length_b   1.000
_cell.length_c   1.000
_cell.angle_alpha   90.00
_cell.angle_beta   90.00
_cell.angle_gamma   90.00
#
_symmetry.space_group_name_H-M   'P 1'
#
loop_
_entity.id
_entity.type
_entity.pdbx_description
1 polymer ?
#
loop_
_entity_poly.entity_id
_entity_poly.type
_entity_poly.pdbx_seq_one_letter_code
_entity_poly.pdbx_strand_id
1 'polypeptide(L)'
;ERSVTEPAEALRFTLQVACLDGRWLLLLPRERKPDATGQRLLANLLQAAGVLPERPLDFETFQWPQMEGLPVDAPLEEARQGLQAFLEGRRRRGWAPERLLLFGHDTTLATVLTVEGEHCALLDLPAWQGPGLDELADSAEAKRALWPRLAGWREAWHGSSENDDAAPAGG
;
A
#
# COMPACT_ATOMS: atom_id res chain seq x y z
N GLU A 1 -0.53 -17.91 33.16
CA GLU A 1 0.94 -17.85 33.29
C GLU A 1 1.44 -16.70 32.43
N ARG A 2 2.16 -15.72 33.01
CA ARG A 2 2.72 -14.59 32.27
C ARG A 2 4.17 -14.91 31.95
N SER A 3 4.44 -15.33 30.71
CA SER A 3 5.80 -15.40 30.20
C SER A 3 6.36 -13.97 30.17
N VAL A 4 7.48 -13.76 30.87
CA VAL A 4 8.25 -12.52 30.79
C VAL A 4 8.96 -12.55 29.45
N THR A 5 8.42 -11.85 28.45
CA THR A 5 9.09 -11.65 27.16
C THR A 5 10.27 -10.72 27.38
N GLU A 6 11.49 -11.17 27.05
CA GLU A 6 12.66 -10.29 27.04
C GLU A 6 12.42 -9.14 26.05
N PRO A 7 12.84 -7.90 26.38
CA PRO A 7 12.66 -6.76 25.48
C PRO A 7 13.31 -7.07 24.13
N ALA A 8 12.52 -7.00 23.07
CA ALA A 8 12.95 -7.32 21.73
C ALA A 8 13.40 -6.07 20.97
N GLU A 9 14.10 -6.26 19.86
CA GLU A 9 14.48 -5.17 18.97
C GLU A 9 13.31 -4.77 18.06
N ALA A 10 13.13 -3.46 17.85
CA ALA A 10 12.11 -2.95 16.95
C ALA A 10 12.35 -3.42 15.51
N LEU A 11 11.28 -3.79 14.82
CA LEU A 11 11.32 -4.00 13.37
C LEU A 11 11.72 -2.69 12.69
N ARG A 12 12.46 -2.79 11.59
CA ARG A 12 12.92 -1.62 10.82
C ARG A 12 12.53 -1.73 9.37
N PHE A 13 11.86 -0.71 8.87
CA PHE A 13 11.51 -0.59 7.46
C PHE A 13 11.12 0.85 7.12
N THR A 14 11.30 1.19 5.84
CA THR A 14 10.94 2.50 5.30
C THR A 14 10.10 2.31 4.04
N LEU A 15 9.02 3.06 3.94
CA LEU A 15 8.07 3.03 2.83
C LEU A 15 7.93 4.42 2.22
N GLN A 16 7.73 4.44 0.92
CA GLN A 16 7.03 5.54 0.27
C GLN A 16 5.57 5.18 0.14
N VAL A 17 4.69 6.04 0.66
CA VAL A 17 3.25 5.83 0.72
C VAL A 17 2.56 6.94 -0.06
N ALA A 18 1.67 6.58 -0.99
CA ALA A 18 0.80 7.54 -1.68
C ALA A 18 -0.63 7.03 -1.70
N CYS A 19 -1.59 7.93 -1.92
CA CYS A 19 -2.99 7.55 -2.08
C CYS A 19 -3.58 8.23 -3.33
N LEU A 20 -3.98 7.42 -4.31
CA LEU A 20 -4.61 7.89 -5.55
C LEU A 20 -6.03 8.35 -5.25
N ASP A 21 -6.30 9.64 -5.42
CA ASP A 21 -7.60 10.29 -5.16
C ASP A 21 -8.22 9.90 -3.81
N GLY A 22 -7.38 9.61 -2.81
CA GLY A 22 -7.81 9.13 -1.50
C GLY A 22 -8.31 7.69 -1.48
N ARG A 23 -8.40 6.99 -2.62
CA ARG A 23 -9.03 5.67 -2.76
C ARG A 23 -8.04 4.51 -2.83
N TRP A 24 -6.95 4.61 -3.57
CA TRP A 24 -6.03 3.47 -3.70
C TRP A 24 -4.70 3.77 -3.05
N LEU A 25 -4.33 2.93 -2.08
CA LEU A 25 -3.07 3.03 -1.35
C LEU A 25 -1.94 2.40 -2.17
N LEU A 26 -0.88 3.15 -2.40
CA LEU A 26 0.34 2.67 -3.05
C LEU A 26 1.47 2.64 -2.03
N LEU A 27 2.12 1.48 -1.91
CA LEU A 27 3.28 1.27 -1.05
C LEU A 27 4.49 0.85 -1.87
N LEU A 28 5.63 1.50 -1.61
CA LEU A 28 6.93 1.14 -2.17
C LEU A 28 7.91 0.89 -1.01
N PRO A 29 8.48 -0.32 -0.85
CA PRO A 29 9.45 -0.63 0.20
C PRO A 29 10.82 -0.03 -0.15
N ARG A 30 10.97 1.27 0.07
CA ARG A 30 12.19 2.02 -0.21
C ARG A 30 12.24 3.34 0.55
N GLU A 31 13.46 3.82 0.74
CA GLU A 31 13.72 5.05 1.50
C GLU A 31 13.42 6.33 0.72
N ARG A 32 13.69 6.33 -0.59
CA ARG A 32 13.59 7.52 -1.43
C ARG A 32 12.31 7.49 -2.27
N LYS A 33 11.71 8.67 -2.48
CA LYS A 33 10.62 8.85 -3.44
C LYS A 33 11.01 8.34 -4.84
N PRO A 34 10.04 7.90 -5.67
CA PRO A 34 10.29 7.66 -7.09
C PRO A 34 10.85 8.91 -7.73
N ASP A 35 11.91 8.76 -8.51
CA ASP A 35 12.42 9.83 -9.34
C ASP A 35 11.44 10.10 -10.50
N ALA A 36 11.74 11.07 -11.35
CA ALA A 36 10.85 11.44 -12.45
C ALA A 36 10.54 10.26 -13.39
N THR A 37 11.51 9.37 -13.60
CA THR A 37 11.35 8.16 -14.41
C THR A 37 10.40 7.17 -13.76
N GLY A 38 10.59 6.86 -12.48
CA GLY A 38 9.72 5.98 -11.71
C GLY A 38 8.30 6.51 -11.57
N GLN A 39 8.13 7.82 -11.34
CA GLN A 39 6.81 8.46 -11.31
C GLN A 39 6.10 8.35 -12.67
N ARG A 40 6.83 8.58 -13.77
CA ARG A 40 6.27 8.47 -15.13
C ARG A 40 5.92 7.04 -15.50
N LEU A 41 6.75 6.07 -15.11
CA LEU A 41 6.44 4.65 -15.28
C LEU A 41 5.13 4.30 -14.56
N LEU A 42 5.02 4.67 -13.29
CA LEU A 42 3.82 4.41 -12.49
C LEU A 42 2.58 5.07 -13.10
N ALA A 43 2.68 6.34 -13.51
CA ALA A 43 1.59 7.04 -14.20
C ALA A 43 1.16 6.33 -15.49
N ASN A 44 2.11 5.88 -16.32
CA ASN A 44 1.82 5.13 -17.54
C ASN A 44 1.16 3.78 -17.25
N LEU A 45 1.58 3.08 -16.20
CA LEU A 45 0.97 1.80 -15.80
C LEU A 45 -0.48 1.99 -15.34
N LEU A 46 -0.73 2.99 -14.50
CA LEU A 46 -2.08 3.33 -14.05
C LEU A 46 -2.97 3.74 -15.24
N GLN A 47 -2.46 4.60 -16.13
CA GLN A 47 -3.16 4.99 -17.34
C GLN A 47 -3.48 3.79 -18.25
N ALA A 48 -2.53 2.87 -18.44
CA ALA A 48 -2.75 1.65 -19.21
C ALA A 48 -3.80 0.73 -18.56
N ALA A 49 -3.96 0.78 -17.24
CA ALA A 49 -5.03 0.14 -16.51
C ALA A 49 -6.37 0.89 -16.53
N GLY A 50 -6.47 2.03 -17.22
CA GLY A 50 -7.65 2.90 -17.16
C GLY A 50 -7.86 3.58 -15.80
N VAL A 51 -6.86 3.52 -14.91
CA VAL A 51 -6.83 4.24 -13.63
C VAL A 51 -6.29 5.63 -13.91
N LEU A 52 -7.21 6.59 -14.03
CA LEU A 52 -6.90 7.99 -14.34
C LEU A 52 -7.15 8.84 -13.08
N PRO A 53 -6.14 9.06 -12.23
CA PRO A 53 -6.31 9.88 -11.05
C PRO A 53 -6.50 11.36 -11.42
N GLU A 54 -7.35 12.06 -10.69
CA GLU A 54 -7.58 13.51 -10.87
C GLU A 54 -6.37 14.32 -10.44
N ARG A 55 -5.59 13.81 -9.48
CA ARG A 55 -4.44 14.48 -8.90
C ARG A 55 -3.15 13.71 -9.14
N PRO A 56 -2.00 14.40 -9.24
CA PRO A 56 -0.71 13.73 -9.27
C PRO A 56 -0.48 12.94 -7.97
N LEU A 57 0.21 11.81 -8.10
CA LEU A 57 0.69 11.02 -6.97
C LEU A 57 1.65 11.84 -6.10
N ASP A 58 1.27 12.07 -4.85
CA ASP A 58 2.18 12.61 -3.84
C ASP A 58 2.58 11.51 -2.86
N PHE A 59 3.88 11.23 -2.83
CA PHE A 59 4.46 10.22 -1.94
C PHE A 59 4.89 10.87 -0.63
N GLU A 60 4.59 10.22 0.48
CA GLU A 60 5.05 10.54 1.82
C GLU A 60 5.94 9.41 2.34
N THR A 61 7.02 9.76 3.03
CA THR A 61 7.87 8.75 3.68
C THR A 61 7.23 8.30 4.98
N PHE A 62 7.11 6.99 5.16
CA PHE A 62 6.87 6.36 6.46
C PHE A 62 8.13 5.60 6.87
N GLN A 63 8.58 5.80 8.10
CA GLN A 63 9.71 5.08 8.68
C GLN A 63 9.27 4.49 10.02
N TRP A 64 9.68 3.25 10.25
CA TRP A 64 9.52 2.57 11.53
C TRP A 64 10.87 2.00 12.01
N PRO A 65 11.20 2.14 13.30
CA PRO A 65 10.47 2.87 14.33
C PRO A 65 10.59 4.39 14.15
N GLN A 66 9.67 5.16 14.76
CA GLN A 66 9.73 6.62 14.77
C GLN A 66 10.80 7.17 15.73
N MET A 67 11.19 6.37 16.72
CA MET A 67 12.25 6.67 17.67
C MET A 67 13.16 5.44 17.81
N GLU A 68 14.46 5.64 17.65
CA GLU A 68 15.46 4.57 17.79
C GLU A 68 15.85 4.34 19.25
N GLY A 69 16.30 3.12 19.55
CA GLY A 69 16.90 2.76 20.85
C GLY A 69 15.91 2.53 22.00
N LEU A 70 14.60 2.52 21.73
CA LEU A 70 13.60 2.13 22.73
C LEU A 70 13.35 0.62 22.67
N PRO A 71 13.37 -0.09 23.82
CA PRO A 71 12.96 -1.49 23.85
C PRO A 71 11.48 -1.61 23.50
N VAL A 72 11.13 -2.67 22.78
CA VAL A 72 9.74 -2.98 22.41
C VAL A 72 9.33 -4.32 23.02
N ASP A 73 8.08 -4.38 23.45
CA ASP A 73 7.51 -5.59 24.07
C ASP A 73 6.91 -6.52 23.01
N ALA A 74 6.35 -5.93 21.94
CA ALA A 74 5.74 -6.66 20.84
C ALA A 74 6.11 -6.03 19.48
N PRO A 75 7.36 -6.24 18.98
CA PRO A 75 7.88 -5.53 17.80
C PRO A 75 6.97 -5.50 16.58
N LEU A 76 6.34 -6.65 16.27
CA LEU A 76 5.45 -6.79 15.12
C LEU A 76 4.13 -6.04 15.33
N GLU A 77 3.53 -6.19 16.51
CA GLU A 77 2.25 -5.57 16.82
C GLU A 77 2.39 -4.04 16.91
N GLU A 78 3.48 -3.56 17.51
CA GLU A 78 3.79 -2.13 17.56
C GLU A 78 4.04 -1.55 16.16
N ALA A 79 4.76 -2.27 15.29
CA ALA A 79 4.95 -1.85 13.89
C ALA A 79 3.62 -1.75 13.12
N ARG A 80 2.72 -2.72 13.32
CA ARG A 80 1.38 -2.73 12.72
C ARG A 80 0.54 -1.55 13.21
N GLN A 81 0.52 -1.32 14.52
CA GLN A 81 -0.17 -0.18 15.12
C GLN A 81 0.39 1.14 14.65
N GLY A 82 1.72 1.26 14.51
CA GLY A 82 2.39 2.44 13.98
C GLY A 82 1.96 2.77 12.55
N LEU A 83 1.91 1.76 11.68
CA LEU A 83 1.45 1.93 10.30
C LEU A 83 -0.05 2.26 10.23
N GLN A 84 -0.89 1.58 11.01
CA GLN A 84 -2.33 1.88 11.07
C GLN A 84 -2.58 3.30 11.58
N ALA A 85 -1.89 3.73 12.64
CA ALA A 85 -2.00 5.09 13.17
C ALA A 85 -1.57 6.14 12.14
N PHE A 86 -0.51 5.86 11.37
CA PHE A 86 -0.08 6.72 10.28
C PHE A 86 -1.16 6.87 9.19
N LEU A 87 -1.82 5.78 8.80
CA LEU A 87 -2.90 5.81 7.80
C LEU A 87 -4.17 6.46 8.36
N GLU A 88 -4.53 6.19 9.61
CA GLU A 88 -5.66 6.80 10.30
C GLU A 88 -5.53 8.33 10.37
N GLY A 89 -4.31 8.82 10.66
CA GLY A 89 -4.02 10.25 10.62
C GLY A 89 -4.30 10.91 9.27
N ARG A 90 -4.21 10.14 8.17
CA ARG A 90 -4.50 10.60 6.80
C ARG A 90 -5.95 10.46 6.41
N ARG A 91 -6.76 9.66 7.12
CA ARG A 91 -8.21 9.62 6.89
C ARG A 91 -8.85 10.98 7.09
N ARG A 92 -8.38 11.74 8.08
CA ARG A 92 -8.78 13.14 8.31
C ARG A 92 -8.43 14.09 7.16
N ARG A 93 -7.50 13.69 6.28
CA ARG A 93 -7.08 14.44 5.08
C ARG A 93 -7.73 13.91 3.80
N GLY A 94 -8.74 13.04 3.93
CA GLY A 94 -9.53 12.50 2.81
C GLY A 94 -9.06 11.15 2.29
N TRP A 95 -8.15 10.44 2.98
CA TRP A 95 -7.82 9.08 2.59
C TRP A 95 -8.89 8.10 3.08
N ALA A 96 -9.48 7.35 2.17
CA ALA A 96 -10.32 6.20 2.46
C ALA A 96 -9.90 5.05 1.53
N PRO A 97 -8.76 4.40 1.80
CA PRO A 97 -8.26 3.38 0.90
C PRO A 97 -9.22 2.19 0.78
N GLU A 98 -9.58 1.83 -0.45
CA GLU A 98 -10.40 0.65 -0.81
C GLU A 98 -9.54 -0.49 -1.39
N ARG A 99 -8.27 -0.22 -1.70
CA ARG A 99 -7.33 -1.18 -2.29
C ARG A 99 -5.88 -0.82 -1.98
N LEU A 100 -5.03 -1.84 -1.86
CA LEU A 100 -3.58 -1.72 -1.73
C LEU A 100 -2.87 -2.19 -3.00
N LEU A 101 -1.94 -1.39 -3.53
CA LEU A 101 -0.96 -1.78 -4.52
C LEU A 101 0.45 -1.69 -3.92
N LEU A 102 1.12 -2.83 -3.79
CA LEU A 102 2.48 -2.94 -3.27
C LEU A 102 3.46 -3.26 -4.41
N PHE A 103 4.32 -2.30 -4.75
CA PHE A 103 5.35 -2.51 -5.78
C PHE A 103 6.70 -2.76 -5.10
N GLY A 104 7.12 -4.02 -5.11
CA GLY A 104 8.36 -4.47 -4.50
C GLY A 104 8.13 -5.52 -3.42
N HIS A 105 9.24 -6.09 -2.95
CA HIS A 105 9.27 -7.11 -1.92
C HIS A 105 10.20 -6.67 -0.80
N ASP A 106 9.71 -6.77 0.43
CA ASP A 106 10.49 -6.59 1.65
C ASP A 106 9.95 -7.58 2.68
N THR A 107 10.84 -8.37 3.28
CA THR A 107 10.46 -9.48 4.17
C THR A 107 9.85 -9.00 5.48
N THR A 108 10.37 -7.90 6.02
CA THR A 108 9.83 -7.25 7.22
C THR A 108 8.43 -6.72 6.94
N LEU A 109 8.27 -5.98 5.84
CA LEU A 109 6.99 -5.40 5.44
C LEU A 109 5.96 -6.47 5.10
N ALA A 110 6.36 -7.57 4.43
CA ALA A 110 5.48 -8.69 4.14
C ALA A 110 4.91 -9.28 5.44
N THR A 111 5.72 -9.37 6.49
CA THR A 111 5.27 -9.82 7.82
C THR A 111 4.31 -8.80 8.47
N VAL A 112 4.62 -7.51 8.37
CA VAL A 112 3.79 -6.43 8.93
C VAL A 112 2.41 -6.38 8.26
N LEU A 113 2.37 -6.30 6.92
CA LEU A 113 1.14 -6.20 6.14
C LEU A 113 0.35 -7.51 6.11
N THR A 114 1.06 -8.64 6.13
CA THR A 114 0.46 -9.99 5.97
C THR A 114 -0.38 -10.04 4.69
N VAL A 115 0.31 -9.87 3.56
CA VAL A 115 -0.32 -9.98 2.22
C VAL A 115 -0.39 -11.46 1.84
N GLU A 116 -1.61 -11.99 1.75
CA GLU A 116 -1.88 -13.38 1.39
C GLU A 116 -2.74 -13.40 0.12
N GLY A 117 -2.15 -13.89 -0.99
CA GLY A 117 -2.83 -13.87 -2.29
C GLY A 117 -3.15 -12.44 -2.74
N GLU A 118 -4.44 -12.09 -2.75
CA GLU A 118 -4.94 -10.78 -3.18
C GLU A 118 -5.55 -9.96 -2.04
N HIS A 119 -5.12 -10.19 -0.80
CA HIS A 119 -5.65 -9.52 0.37
C HIS A 119 -4.55 -9.13 1.38
N CYS A 120 -4.69 -7.94 1.98
CA CYS A 120 -3.81 -7.44 3.03
C CYS A 120 -4.55 -7.51 4.37
N ALA A 121 -4.20 -8.48 5.20
CA ALA A 121 -4.92 -8.74 6.45
C ALA A 121 -4.80 -7.58 7.45
N LEU A 122 -3.68 -6.84 7.46
CA LEU A 122 -3.50 -5.70 8.38
C LEU A 122 -4.53 -4.59 8.14
N LEU A 123 -4.86 -4.34 6.87
CA LEU A 123 -5.72 -3.24 6.46
C LEU A 123 -7.14 -3.70 6.13
N ASP A 124 -7.37 -5.01 6.06
CA ASP A 124 -8.60 -5.63 5.58
C ASP A 124 -8.98 -5.09 4.17
N LEU A 125 -7.99 -5.04 3.28
CA LEU A 125 -8.16 -4.50 1.92
C LEU A 125 -7.77 -5.53 0.86
N PRO A 126 -8.47 -5.57 -0.29
CA PRO A 126 -7.93 -6.17 -1.49
C PRO A 126 -6.54 -5.61 -1.79
N ALA A 127 -5.60 -6.49 -2.08
CA ALA A 127 -4.21 -6.16 -2.28
C ALA A 127 -3.68 -6.80 -3.57
N TRP A 128 -2.72 -6.11 -4.18
CA TRP A 128 -1.85 -6.71 -5.18
C TRP A 128 -0.41 -6.42 -4.78
N GLN A 129 0.43 -7.46 -4.81
CA GLN A 129 1.88 -7.33 -4.68
C GLN A 129 2.55 -7.80 -5.96
N GLY A 130 3.57 -7.06 -6.41
CA GLY A 130 4.39 -7.47 -7.52
C GLY A 130 5.76 -6.81 -7.53
N PRO A 131 6.43 -6.83 -8.69
CA PRO A 131 7.78 -6.30 -8.85
C PRO A 131 7.90 -4.83 -8.45
N GLY A 132 9.11 -4.44 -8.04
CA GLY A 132 9.43 -3.05 -7.74
C GLY A 132 9.43 -2.18 -9.00
N LEU A 133 9.38 -0.85 -8.83
CA LEU A 133 9.39 0.07 -9.97
C LEU A 133 10.65 -0.04 -10.83
N ASP A 134 11.81 -0.27 -10.21
CA ASP A 134 13.09 -0.41 -10.92
C ASP A 134 13.09 -1.67 -11.80
N GLU A 135 12.65 -2.80 -11.24
CA GLU A 135 12.49 -4.05 -11.98
C GLU A 135 11.44 -3.92 -13.10
N LEU A 136 10.32 -3.26 -12.81
CA LEU A 136 9.32 -2.95 -13.83
C LEU A 136 9.88 -2.04 -14.91
N ALA A 137 10.81 -1.13 -14.64
CA ALA A 137 11.42 -0.29 -15.66
C ALA A 137 12.28 -1.14 -16.61
N ASP A 138 13.09 -2.03 -16.05
CA ASP A 138 14.14 -2.76 -16.75
C ASP A 138 13.68 -4.09 -17.38
N SER A 139 12.59 -4.68 -16.90
CA SER A 139 12.11 -5.99 -17.36
C SER A 139 10.84 -5.90 -18.21
N ALA A 140 10.96 -6.21 -19.50
CA ALA A 140 9.81 -6.38 -20.38
C ALA A 140 8.93 -7.57 -19.96
N GLU A 141 9.52 -8.60 -19.37
CA GLU A 141 8.80 -9.76 -18.85
C GLU A 141 7.94 -9.38 -17.63
N ALA A 142 8.49 -8.62 -16.69
CA ALA A 142 7.74 -8.12 -15.53
C ALA A 142 6.54 -7.26 -15.97
N LYS A 143 6.70 -6.37 -16.96
CA LYS A 143 5.59 -5.60 -17.55
C LYS A 143 4.53 -6.50 -18.18
N ARG A 144 4.94 -7.54 -18.92
CA ARG A 144 4.00 -8.49 -19.54
C ARG A 144 3.24 -9.31 -18.52
N ALA A 145 3.89 -9.72 -17.43
CA ALA A 145 3.25 -10.45 -16.32
C ALA A 145 2.24 -9.56 -15.57
N LEU A 146 2.46 -8.25 -15.54
CA LEU A 146 1.52 -7.29 -14.98
C LEU A 146 0.28 -7.07 -15.88
N TRP A 147 0.43 -7.21 -17.20
CA TRP A 147 -0.61 -6.84 -18.18
C TRP A 147 -1.99 -7.48 -17.92
N PRO A 148 -2.11 -8.78 -17.60
CA PRO A 148 -3.40 -9.40 -17.30
C PRO A 148 -4.11 -8.80 -16.08
N ARG A 149 -3.37 -8.20 -15.15
CA ARG A 149 -3.91 -7.61 -13.92
C ARG A 149 -4.52 -6.22 -14.16
N LEU A 150 -4.06 -5.51 -15.19
CA LEU A 150 -4.52 -4.15 -15.50
C LEU A 150 -6.03 -4.10 -15.82
N ALA A 151 -6.57 -5.16 -16.43
CA ALA A 151 -8.01 -5.25 -16.69
C ALA A 151 -8.83 -5.26 -15.39
N GLY A 152 -8.41 -6.06 -14.40
CA GLY A 152 -9.06 -6.10 -13.09
C GLY A 152 -8.91 -4.80 -12.30
N TRP A 153 -7.81 -4.05 -12.52
CA TRP A 153 -7.65 -2.72 -11.94
C TRP A 153 -8.63 -1.71 -12.53
N ARG A 154 -8.84 -1.72 -13.85
CA ARG A 154 -9.83 -0.88 -14.50
C ARG A 154 -11.22 -1.08 -13.90
N GLU A 155 -11.63 -2.33 -13.78
CA GLU A 155 -12.94 -2.72 -13.24
C GLU A 155 -13.07 -2.29 -11.78
N ALA A 156 -12.06 -2.53 -10.95
CA ALA A 156 -12.07 -2.09 -9.56
C ALA A 156 -12.11 -0.56 -9.41
N TRP A 157 -11.44 0.19 -10.29
CA TRP A 157 -11.40 1.65 -10.19
C TRP A 157 -12.74 2.29 -10.52
N HIS A 158 -13.46 1.75 -11.52
CA HIS A 158 -14.75 2.26 -11.96
C HIS A 158 -15.95 1.62 -11.25
N GLY A 159 -15.83 0.37 -10.81
CA GLY A 159 -16.93 -0.40 -10.21
C GLY A 159 -17.26 -0.02 -8.77
N SER A 160 -16.36 0.64 -8.05
CA SER A 160 -16.66 1.13 -6.68
C SER A 160 -17.71 2.24 -6.65
N SER A 161 -18.12 2.78 -7.81
CA SER A 161 -19.19 3.78 -7.91
C SER A 161 -20.62 3.19 -7.82
N GLU A 162 -20.79 1.86 -7.89
CA GLU A 162 -22.12 1.23 -7.99
C GLU A 162 -22.68 0.68 -6.67
N ASN A 163 -21.97 0.81 -5.54
CA ASN A 163 -22.41 0.26 -4.25
C ASN A 163 -23.03 1.29 -3.27
N ASP A 164 -23.31 2.52 -3.73
CA ASP A 164 -23.95 3.58 -2.91
C ASP A 164 -25.34 4.02 -3.42
N ASP A 165 -25.97 3.28 -4.34
CA ASP A 165 -27.37 3.49 -4.76
C ASP A 165 -28.19 2.20 -4.65
N ALA A 166 -28.22 1.65 -3.43
CA ALA A 166 -29.25 0.70 -3.02
C ALA A 166 -29.94 1.25 -1.76
N ALA A 167 -30.58 2.42 -1.90
CA ALA A 167 -31.58 2.86 -0.93
C ALA A 167 -32.78 1.89 -1.01
N PRO A 168 -33.24 1.32 0.13
CA PRO A 168 -34.37 0.41 0.12
C PRO A 168 -35.64 1.15 -0.26
N ALA A 169 -36.36 0.63 -1.25
CA ALA A 169 -37.75 0.96 -1.47
C ALA A 169 -38.55 0.73 -0.18
N GLY A 170 -39.14 1.79 0.37
CA GLY A 170 -39.97 1.73 1.56
C GLY A 170 -40.83 2.97 1.72
N GLY A 171 -42.13 2.83 1.42
CA GLY A 171 -43.19 3.81 1.68
C GLY A 171 -44.21 3.92 0.57
#